data_AF-A0A967Z9M5-F1
#
_entry.id   AF-A0A967Z9M5-F1
#
_cell.length_a   1.000
_cell.length_b   1.000
_cell.length_c   1.000
_cell.angle_alpha   90.00
_cell.angle_beta   90.00
_cell.angle_gamma   90.00
#
_symmetry.space_group_name_H-M   'P 1'
#
loop_
_entity.id
_entity.type
_entity.pdbx_description
1 polymer ?
#
loop_
_entity_poly.entity_id
_entity_poly.type
_entity_poly.pdbx_seq_one_letter_code
_entity_poly.pdbx_strand_id
1 'polypeptide(L)'
;QVKLLRVLERMNFKRVGGTKDISVNVRIISATNRNLVKAVEEKTFREDLYYRLKVVPIYIPPLRERKEDILVLSKHFLALYNKQFNKGFQNISDSCAEVLLNY
;
A
#
# COMPACT_ATOMS: atom_id res chain seq x y z
N GLN A 1 -18.23 -5.58 4.52
CA GLN A 1 -18.30 -4.50 3.51
C GLN A 1 -19.42 -3.48 3.79
N VAL A 2 -20.67 -3.89 4.09
CA VAL A 2 -21.82 -2.99 4.36
C VAL A 2 -21.52 -1.86 5.37
N LYS A 3 -20.83 -2.17 6.48
CA LYS A 3 -20.52 -1.19 7.54
C LYS A 3 -19.53 -0.11 7.09
N LEU A 4 -18.61 -0.43 6.17
CA LEU A 4 -17.60 0.51 5.67
C LEU A 4 -18.21 1.50 4.67
N LEU A 5 -19.14 1.04 3.83
CA LEU A 5 -19.86 1.90 2.89
C LEU A 5 -20.59 3.04 3.61
N ARG A 6 -21.27 2.74 4.73
CA ARG A 6 -21.92 3.77 5.57
C ARG A 6 -20.95 4.83 6.09
N VAL A 7 -19.72 4.44 6.44
CA VAL A 7 -18.67 5.39 6.85
C VAL A 7 -18.22 6.24 5.68
N LEU A 8 -18.01 5.65 4.51
CA LEU A 8 -17.57 6.35 3.29
C LEU A 8 -18.63 7.33 2.74
N GLU A 9 -19.91 7.07 3.01
CA GLU A 9 -21.01 7.92 2.56
C GLU A 9 -21.38 8.99 3.58
N ARG A 10 -21.48 8.62 4.86
CA ARG A 10 -22.09 9.48 5.90
C ARG A 10 -21.10 9.95 6.96
N MET A 11 -19.83 9.51 6.89
CA MET A 11 -18.81 9.80 7.90
C MET A 11 -19.26 9.47 9.33
N ASN A 12 -20.10 8.43 9.47
CA ASN A 12 -20.61 7.97 10.75
C ASN A 12 -20.53 6.46 10.89
N PHE A 13 -20.36 5.99 12.12
CA PHE A 13 -20.42 4.57 12.45
C PHE A 13 -21.00 4.33 13.83
N LYS A 14 -21.33 3.07 14.11
CA LYS A 14 -21.70 2.58 15.43
C LYS A 14 -20.66 1.59 15.91
N ARG A 15 -20.35 1.61 17.20
CA ARG A 15 -19.52 0.56 17.83
C ARG A 15 -20.25 -0.78 17.74
N VAL A 16 -19.51 -1.89 17.75
CA VAL A 16 -20.12 -3.23 17.83
C VAL A 16 -20.91 -3.31 19.15
N GLY A 17 -22.19 -3.69 19.06
CA GLY A 17 -23.11 -3.70 20.21
C GLY A 17 -23.64 -2.32 20.63
N GLY A 18 -23.19 -1.22 20.01
CA GLY A 18 -23.65 0.13 20.30
C GLY A 18 -24.79 0.58 19.40
N THR A 19 -25.71 1.37 19.93
CA THR A 19 -26.85 1.94 19.17
C THR A 19 -26.61 3.39 18.74
N LYS A 20 -25.67 4.10 19.38
CA LYS A 20 -25.35 5.50 19.11
C LYS A 20 -24.48 5.65 17.86
N ASP A 21 -24.89 6.55 16.96
CA ASP A 21 -24.06 6.99 15.82
C ASP A 21 -22.95 7.93 16.31
N ILE A 22 -21.75 7.73 15.78
CA ILE A 22 -20.56 8.54 16.05
C ILE A 22 -20.12 9.15 14.72
N SER A 23 -20.20 10.48 14.63
CA SER A 23 -19.68 11.24 13.48
C SER A 23 -18.19 11.44 13.61
N VAL A 24 -17.47 11.34 12.50
CA VAL A 24 -16.02 11.51 12.44
C VAL A 24 -15.60 12.36 11.25
N ASN A 25 -14.46 13.03 11.35
CA ASN A 25 -13.79 13.64 10.21
C ASN A 25 -12.46 12.91 10.00
N VAL A 26 -12.41 12.04 9.00
CA VAL A 26 -11.26 11.18 8.72
C VAL A 26 -10.91 11.18 7.24
N ARG A 27 -9.62 11.08 6.95
CA ARG A 27 -9.13 10.78 5.61
C ARG A 27 -8.98 9.27 5.47
N ILE A 28 -9.58 8.71 4.43
CA ILE A 28 -9.52 7.28 4.14
C ILE A 28 -8.49 7.03 3.05
N ILE A 29 -7.53 6.14 3.32
CA ILE A 29 -6.55 5.65 2.36
C ILE A 29 -6.67 4.13 2.35
N SER A 30 -6.82 3.53 1.17
CA SER A 30 -6.93 2.09 0.97
C SER A 30 -5.84 1.59 0.04
N ALA A 31 -5.28 0.41 0.32
CA ALA A 31 -4.32 -0.26 -0.54
C ALA A 31 -4.71 -1.73 -0.72
N THR A 32 -4.44 -2.28 -1.90
CA THR A 32 -4.70 -3.69 -2.23
C THR A 32 -3.72 -4.15 -3.29
N ASN A 33 -3.24 -5.38 -3.16
CA ASN A 33 -2.46 -6.06 -4.20
C ASN A 33 -3.35 -6.90 -5.14
N ARG A 34 -4.65 -7.02 -4.86
CA ARG A 34 -5.62 -7.72 -5.70
C ARG A 34 -6.19 -6.80 -6.76
N ASN A 35 -6.43 -7.34 -7.96
CA ASN A 35 -7.17 -6.63 -9.00
C ASN A 35 -8.65 -6.50 -8.60
N LEU A 36 -9.05 -5.32 -8.13
CA LEU A 36 -10.42 -5.06 -7.70
C LEU A 36 -11.42 -5.07 -8.86
N VAL A 37 -11.01 -4.75 -10.09
CA VAL A 37 -11.89 -4.83 -11.26
C VAL A 37 -12.35 -6.27 -11.44
N LYS A 38 -11.39 -7.20 -11.47
CA LYS A 38 -11.66 -8.63 -11.58
C LYS A 38 -12.49 -9.16 -10.41
N ALA A 39 -12.22 -8.68 -9.19
CA ALA A 39 -12.98 -9.11 -8.01
C ALA A 39 -14.45 -8.63 -8.04
N VAL A 40 -14.73 -7.48 -8.67
CA VAL A 40 -16.10 -7.01 -8.93
C VAL A 40 -16.78 -7.89 -9.98
N GLU A 41 -16.09 -8.23 -11.08
CA GLU A 41 -16.58 -9.15 -12.11
C GLU A 41 -16.91 -10.54 -11.53
N GLU A 42 -16.05 -11.06 -10.67
CA GLU A 42 -16.23 -12.34 -9.97
C GLU A 42 -17.26 -12.27 -8.83
N LYS A 43 -17.91 -11.11 -8.60
CA LYS A 43 -18.87 -10.84 -7.50
C LYS A 43 -18.31 -11.10 -6.08
N THR A 44 -17.00 -11.16 -5.93
CA THR A 44 -16.32 -11.29 -4.63
C THR A 44 -16.07 -9.95 -3.97
N PHE A 45 -16.21 -8.85 -4.72
CA PHE A 45 -16.12 -7.50 -4.24
C PHE A 45 -17.33 -6.67 -4.67
N ARG A 46 -17.84 -5.82 -3.79
CA ARG A 46 -18.98 -4.96 -4.10
C ARG A 46 -18.56 -3.80 -5.00
N GLU A 47 -19.33 -3.63 -6.07
CA GLU A 47 -19.15 -2.58 -7.07
C GLU A 47 -19.27 -1.17 -6.47
N ASP A 48 -20.26 -0.93 -5.60
CA ASP A 48 -20.46 0.37 -4.96
C ASP A 48 -19.28 0.81 -4.09
N LEU A 49 -18.73 -0.12 -3.31
CA LEU A 49 -17.53 0.10 -2.50
C LEU A 49 -16.31 0.36 -3.38
N TYR A 50 -16.21 -0.32 -4.52
CA TYR A 50 -15.11 -0.14 -5.47
C TYR A 50 -15.08 1.29 -6.02
N TYR A 51 -16.20 1.79 -6.53
CA TYR A 51 -16.27 3.15 -7.06
C TYR A 51 -16.03 4.21 -5.99
N ARG A 52 -16.43 3.96 -4.74
CA ARG A 52 -16.19 4.89 -3.63
C ARG A 52 -14.73 4.96 -3.19
N LEU A 53 -13.97 3.88 -3.36
CA LEU A 53 -12.53 3.84 -3.06
C LEU A 53 -11.68 4.32 -4.25
N LYS A 54 -12.12 4.08 -5.49
CA LYS A 54 -11.38 4.41 -6.73
C LYS A 54 -11.63 5.85 -7.21
N VAL A 55 -11.62 6.82 -6.29
CA VAL A 55 -11.74 8.24 -6.68
C VAL A 55 -10.38 8.76 -7.18
N VAL A 56 -9.31 8.47 -6.44
CA VAL A 56 -7.93 8.86 -6.81
C VAL A 56 -7.04 7.62 -6.71
N PRO A 57 -6.95 6.81 -7.79
CA PRO A 57 -6.09 5.63 -7.79
C PRO A 57 -4.62 6.05 -7.89
N ILE A 58 -3.78 5.53 -6.99
CA ILE A 58 -2.32 5.62 -7.07
C ILE A 58 -1.79 4.23 -7.39
N TYR A 59 -1.24 4.08 -8.59
CA TYR A 59 -0.58 2.84 -8.98
C TYR A 59 0.91 2.90 -8.61
N ILE A 60 1.36 1.91 -7.84
CA ILE A 60 2.76 1.76 -7.48
C ILE A 60 3.33 0.66 -8.38
N PRO A 61 4.14 1.00 -9.40
CA PRO A 61 4.70 -0.02 -10.28
C PRO A 61 5.71 -0.88 -9.50
N PRO A 62 5.82 -2.16 -9.87
CA PRO A 62 6.77 -3.09 -9.27
C PRO A 62 8.21 -2.67 -9.55
N LEU A 63 9.14 -3.13 -8.71
CA LEU A 63 10.54 -2.69 -8.78
C LEU A 63 11.23 -3.01 -10.13
N ARG A 64 10.80 -4.09 -10.80
CA ARG A 64 11.26 -4.46 -12.16
C ARG A 64 10.96 -3.42 -13.24
N GLU A 65 9.95 -2.56 -13.03
CA GLU A 65 9.58 -1.46 -13.94
C GLU A 65 10.24 -0.13 -13.56
N ARG A 66 11.01 -0.09 -12.47
CA ARG A 66 11.72 1.09 -11.95
C ARG A 66 13.09 0.67 -11.42
N LYS A 67 13.92 0.18 -12.34
CA LYS A 67 15.24 -0.40 -12.02
C LYS A 67 16.21 0.63 -11.44
N GLU A 68 16.06 1.89 -11.83
CA GLU A 68 16.80 3.03 -11.31
C GLU A 68 16.65 3.21 -9.79
N ASP A 69 15.50 2.82 -9.23
CA ASP A 69 15.24 2.92 -7.79
C ASP A 69 15.99 1.83 -7.00
N ILE A 70 16.38 0.72 -7.63
CA ILE A 70 16.98 -0.45 -6.97
C ILE A 70 18.23 -0.03 -6.19
N LEU A 71 19.21 0.58 -6.85
CA LEU A 71 20.47 0.93 -6.20
C LEU A 71 20.31 2.02 -5.14
N VAL A 72 19.39 2.96 -5.34
CA VAL A 72 19.09 4.02 -4.37
C VAL A 72 18.49 3.41 -3.10
N LEU A 73 17.51 2.52 -3.25
CA LEU A 73 16.91 1.80 -2.13
C LEU A 73 17.91 0.87 -1.45
N SER A 74 18.74 0.15 -2.19
CA SER A 74 19.76 -0.73 -1.61
C SER A 74 20.77 0.06 -0.77
N LYS A 75 21.23 1.24 -1.23
CA LYS A 75 22.10 2.13 -0.44
C LYS A 75 21.40 2.65 0.82
N HIS A 76 20.12 3.00 0.73
CA HIS A 76 19.32 3.40 1.89
C HIS A 76 19.24 2.29 2.94
N PHE A 77 18.92 1.05 2.52
CA PHE A 77 18.85 -0.09 3.43
C PHE A 77 20.21 -0.48 3.99
N LEU A 78 21.29 -0.38 3.21
CA LEU A 78 22.66 -0.60 3.68
C LEU A 78 22.97 0.35 4.85
N ALA A 79 22.70 1.65 4.69
CA ALA A 79 22.91 2.64 5.74
C ALA A 79 22.03 2.38 6.97
N LEU A 80 20.75 2.06 6.77
CA LEU A 80 19.79 1.75 7.84
C LEU A 80 20.27 0.56 8.69
N TYR A 81 20.64 -0.54 8.04
CA TYR A 81 21.02 -1.78 8.72
C TYR A 81 22.45 -1.75 9.27
N ASN A 82 23.37 -1.02 8.65
CA ASN A 82 24.68 -0.75 9.24
C ASN A 82 24.54 -0.11 10.62
N LYS A 83 23.68 0.92 10.71
CA LYS A 83 23.40 1.59 11.98
C LYS A 83 22.72 0.66 12.98
N GLN A 84 21.71 -0.09 12.54
CA GLN A 84 20.94 -0.99 13.41
C GLN A 84 21.80 -2.13 14.00
N PHE A 85 22.72 -2.69 13.20
CA PHE A 85 23.52 -3.85 13.58
C PHE A 85 24.97 -3.52 13.94
N ASN A 86 25.29 -2.23 14.06
CA ASN A 86 26.64 -1.72 14.31
C ASN A 86 27.69 -2.35 13.37
N LYS A 87 27.37 -2.36 12.07
CA LYS A 87 28.25 -2.86 11.00
C LYS A 87 28.93 -1.69 10.28
N GLY A 88 30.07 -1.99 9.64
CA GLY A 88 30.91 -1.02 8.96
C GLY A 88 30.90 -1.13 7.43
N PHE A 89 29.83 -1.65 6.82
CA PHE A 89 29.78 -1.79 5.37
C PHE A 89 29.71 -0.41 4.70
N GLN A 90 30.66 -0.08 3.83
CA GLN A 90 30.73 1.27 3.25
C GLN A 90 29.96 1.39 1.93
N ASN A 91 29.90 0.31 1.15
CA ASN A 91 29.32 0.35 -0.18
C ASN A 91 28.80 -1.02 -0.64
N ILE A 92 28.07 -1.01 -1.74
CA ILE A 92 27.68 -2.21 -2.50
C ILE A 92 28.73 -2.39 -3.60
N SER A 93 29.28 -3.59 -3.76
CA SER A 93 30.23 -3.88 -4.84
C SER A 93 29.54 -3.83 -6.21
N ASP A 94 30.28 -3.49 -7.26
CA ASP A 94 29.74 -3.40 -8.62
C ASP A 94 29.14 -4.74 -9.08
N SER A 95 29.80 -5.86 -8.73
CA SER A 95 29.28 -7.21 -8.97
C SER A 95 27.93 -7.48 -8.29
N CYS A 96 27.70 -6.95 -7.09
CA CYS A 96 26.44 -7.09 -6.39
C CYS A 96 25.38 -6.17 -7.02
N ALA A 97 25.77 -4.96 -7.41
CA ALA A 97 24.89 -4.02 -8.10
C ALA A 97 24.36 -4.60 -9.44
N GLU A 98 25.22 -5.26 -10.22
CA GLU A 98 24.81 -5.94 -11.45
C GLU A 98 23.78 -7.04 -11.20
N VAL A 99 23.98 -7.87 -10.17
CA VAL A 99 23.03 -8.93 -9.80
C VAL A 99 21.69 -8.34 -9.37
N LEU A 100 21.70 -7.25 -8.60
CA LEU A 100 20.47 -6.57 -8.15
C LEU A 100 19.68 -5.97 -9.32
N LEU A 101 20.36 -5.45 -10.35
CA LEU A 101 19.72 -4.86 -11.54
C LEU A 101 19.18 -5.90 -12.53
N ASN A 102 19.72 -7.12 -12.49
CA ASN A 102 19.35 -8.24 -13.38
C ASN A 102 18.29 -9.19 -12.79
N TYR A 103 17.60 -8.77 -11.73
CA TYR A 103 16.40 -9.44 -11.20
C TYR A 103 15.17 -9.30 -12.12
#